data_AF-A0A661L8R6-F1
#
_entry.id   AF-A0A661L8R6-F1
#
_cell.length_a   1.000
_cell.length_b   1.000
_cell.length_c   1.000
_cell.angle_alpha   90.00
_cell.angle_beta   90.00
_cell.angle_gamma   90.00
#
_symmetry.space_group_name_H-M   'P 1'
#
loop_
_entity.id
_entity.type
_entity.pdbx_description
1 polymer ?
#
loop_
_entity_poly.entity_id
_entity_poly.type
_entity_poly.pdbx_seq_one_letter_code
_entity_poly.pdbx_strand_id
1 'polypeptide(L)' 'IVNTAILGAFSKATGLVSIGAVENAILEYVPVKREENRLAARAAYDLTVEI' A
#
# COMPACT_ATOMS: atom_id res chain seq x y z
N ILE A 1 10.56 -2.08 1.31
CA ILE A 1 9.53 -1.38 2.11
C ILE A 1 9.22 0.03 1.57
N VAL A 2 10.09 0.67 0.78
CA VAL A 2 9.73 1.97 0.15
C VAL A 2 8.68 1.82 -0.97
N ASN A 3 8.84 0.86 -1.88
CA ASN A 3 7.97 0.74 -3.05
C ASN A 3 6.50 0.42 -2.69
N THR A 4 6.25 -0.36 -1.63
CA THR A 4 4.87 -0.68 -1.20
C THR A 4 4.22 0.47 -0.45
N ALA A 5 4.99 1.30 0.26
CA ALA A 5 4.50 2.55 0.83
C ALA A 5 3.94 3.48 -0.26
N ILE A 6 4.64 3.61 -1.39
CA ILE A 6 4.16 4.43 -2.53
C ILE A 6 2.82 3.90 -3.07
N LEU A 7 2.62 2.58 -3.14
CA LEU A 7 1.34 2.01 -3.59
C LEU A 7 0.17 2.36 -2.64
N GLY A 8 0.43 2.40 -1.33
CA GLY A 8 -0.56 2.85 -0.35
C GLY A 8 -0.92 4.33 -0.51
N ALA A 9 0.09 5.19 -0.64
CA ALA A 9 -0.12 6.61 -0.89
C ALA A 9 -0.87 6.84 -2.22
N PHE A 10 -0.48 6.14 -3.28
CA PHE A 10 -1.15 6.21 -4.59
C PHE A 10 -2.63 5.82 -4.51
N SER A 11 -2.95 4.73 -3.79
CA SER A 11 -4.32 4.30 -3.57
C SER A 11 -5.17 5.40 -2.92
N LYS A 12 -4.65 6.05 -1.87
CA LYS A 12 -5.36 7.15 -1.19
C LYS A 12 -5.50 8.39 -2.06
N ALA A 13 -4.40 8.82 -2.67
CA ALA A 13 -4.35 10.05 -3.47
C ALA A 13 -5.27 10.02 -4.69
N THR A 14 -5.44 8.85 -5.30
CA THR A 14 -6.15 8.73 -6.59
C THR A 14 -7.53 8.09 -6.48
N GLY A 15 -7.79 7.28 -5.45
CA GLY A 15 -9.02 6.48 -5.34
C GLY A 15 -9.20 5.41 -6.43
N LEU A 16 -8.22 5.22 -7.34
CA LEU A 16 -8.32 4.31 -8.48
C LEU A 16 -8.31 2.83 -8.09
N VAL A 17 -7.71 2.52 -6.95
CA VAL A 17 -7.61 1.17 -6.40
C VAL A 17 -7.81 1.24 -4.89
N SER A 18 -8.52 0.26 -4.33
CA SER A 18 -8.75 0.21 -2.89
C SER A 18 -7.49 -0.25 -2.15
N ILE A 19 -7.28 0.26 -0.94
CA ILE A 19 -6.17 -0.16 -0.10
C ILE A 19 -6.20 -1.66 0.22
N GLY A 20 -7.39 -2.26 0.33
CA GLY A 20 -7.52 -3.72 0.52
C GLY A 20 -6.99 -4.52 -0.67
N ALA A 21 -7.23 -4.05 -1.91
CA ALA A 21 -6.67 -4.70 -3.10
C ALA A 21 -5.14 -4.59 -3.14
N VAL A 22 -4.58 -3.44 -2.76
CA VAL A 22 -3.13 -3.24 -2.65
C VAL A 22 -2.52 -4.16 -1.59
N GLU A 23 -3.12 -4.25 -0.40
CA GLU A 23 -2.65 -5.13 0.68
C GLU A 23 -2.66 -6.60 0.28
N ASN A 24 -3.73 -7.06 -0.38
CA ASN A 24 -3.84 -8.44 -0.87
C ASN A 24 -2.75 -8.74 -1.92
N ALA A 25 -2.55 -7.83 -2.89
CA ALA A 25 -1.51 -7.99 -3.89
C ALA A 25 -0.10 -8.04 -3.26
N ILE A 26 0.15 -7.25 -2.22
CA ILE A 26 1.44 -7.30 -1.50
C ILE A 26 1.63 -8.68 -0.84
N LEU A 27 0.62 -9.19 -0.15
CA LEU A 27 0.68 -10.50 0.52
C LEU A 27 0.87 -11.65 -0.48
N GLU A 28 0.30 -11.54 -1.67
CA GLU A 28 0.41 -12.55 -2.73
C GLU A 28 1.79 -12.51 -3.42
N TYR A 29 2.18 -11.35 -3.96
CA TYR A 29 3.29 -11.23 -4.91
C TYR A 29 4.64 -10.86 -4.29
N VAL A 30 4.68 -10.25 -3.10
CA VAL A 30 5.96 -9.85 -2.50
C VAL A 30 6.65 -11.08 -1.89
N PRO A 31 7.91 -11.40 -2.26
CA PRO A 31 8.53 -12.67 -1.86
C PRO A 31 9.09 -12.66 -0.42
N VAL A 32 9.37 -11.47 0.14
CA VAL A 32 10.01 -11.32 1.46
C VAL A 32 9.39 -10.17 2.24
N LYS A 33 9.37 -10.28 3.57
CA LYS A 33 8.85 -9.24 4.47
C LYS A 33 7.41 -8.82 4.11
N ARG A 34 6.57 -9.79 3.77
CA ARG A 34 5.21 -9.57 3.23
C ARG A 34 4.39 -8.66 4.13
N GLU A 35 4.38 -8.97 5.42
CA GLU A 35 3.59 -8.24 6.40
C GLU A 35 4.16 -6.84 6.65
N GLU A 36 5.48 -6.67 6.74
CA GLU A 36 6.08 -5.34 6.90
C GLU A 36 5.85 -4.46 5.66
N ASN A 37 5.83 -5.05 4.46
CA ASN A 37 5.49 -4.32 3.24
C ASN A 37 4.00 -3.93 3.19
N ARG A 38 3.09 -4.80 3.68
CA ARG A 38 1.65 -4.51 3.81
C ARG A 38 1.41 -3.35 4.78
N LEU A 39 2.02 -3.42 5.96
CA LEU A 39 1.95 -2.37 6.98
C LEU A 39 2.53 -1.04 6.49
N ALA A 40 3.59 -1.07 5.69
CA ALA A 40 4.14 0.15 5.10
C ALA A 40 3.19 0.79 4.07
N ALA A 41 2.51 -0.02 3.25
CA ALA A 41 1.46 0.49 2.36
C ALA A 41 0.32 1.12 3.18
N ARG A 42 -0.15 0.45 4.23
CA ARG A 42 -1.19 0.97 5.11
C ARG A 42 -0.79 2.30 5.76
N ALA A 43 0.39 2.36 6.36
CA ALA A 43 0.88 3.56 7.01
C ALA A 43 0.97 4.76 6.04
N ALA A 44 1.43 4.52 4.81
CA ALA A 44 1.49 5.56 3.79
C ALA A 44 0.10 5.99 3.30
N TYR A 45 -0.85 5.05 3.16
CA TYR A 45 -2.25 5.36 2.84
C TYR A 45 -2.85 6.28 3.91
N ASP A 46 -2.66 5.96 5.20
CA ASP A 46 -3.22 6.73 6.32
C ASP A 46 -2.60 8.14 6.46
N LEU A 47 -1.35 8.32 6.01
CA LEU A 47 -0.65 9.62 6.01
C LEU A 47 -0.91 10.46 4.76
N THR A 48 -1.51 9.89 3.72
CA THR A 48 -1.72 10.59 2.44
C THR A 48 -3.07 11.29 2.41
N VAL A 49 -3.10 12.49 1.83
CA VAL A 49 -4.34 13.25 1.59
C VAL A 49 -4.85 13.00 0.17
N GLU A 50 -6.16 13.11 -0.01
CA GLU A 50 -6.79 13.06 -1.33
C GLU A 50 -6.44 14.35 -2.10
N ILE A 51 -6.23 14.22 -3.42
CA ILE A 51 -5.86 15.33 -4.31
C ILE A 51 -7.08 15.81 -5.09
#